data_AF-T0S3T6-F1
#
_entry.id   AF-T0S3T6-F1
#
_cell.length_a   1.000
_cell.length_b   1.000
_cell.length_c   1.000
_cell.angle_alpha   90.00
_cell.angle_beta   90.00
_cell.angle_gamma   90.00
#
_symmetry.space_group_name_H-M   'P 1'
#
loop_
_entity.id
_entity.type
_entity.pdbx_description
1 polymer ?
#
loop_
_entity_poly.entity_id
_entity_poly.type
_entity_poly.pdbx_seq_one_letter_code
_entity_poly.pdbx_strand_id
1 'polypeptide(L)'
;MNVLWSSFEDQALRAAIAVLGGCRWEQIARSCPRRSALACKQRWKMLQTQGANKRAWNSREDSVLMALVRQYGPSRWALIASHLLHRNAKQCRERWHNQLDPTIRHTEWTGAEDRLVLLRQHELGNKWSAIADEMPGRTDNAVKNRWHASIKPKRATTTPGTTVLFADWAPLAAVDWTFFSYQ
;
A
#
# COMPACT_ATOMS: atom_id res chain seq x y z
N MET A 1 36.78 -8.48 -3.73
CA MET A 1 36.18 -9.83 -3.66
C MET A 1 34.70 -9.70 -3.33
N ASN A 2 33.80 -10.15 -4.21
CA ASN A 2 32.36 -10.25 -3.89
C ASN A 2 32.17 -11.37 -2.87
N VAL A 3 32.16 -11.02 -1.58
CA VAL A 3 31.94 -12.02 -0.54
C VAL A 3 30.47 -12.46 -0.60
N LEU A 4 30.24 -13.67 -1.08
CA LEU A 4 28.90 -14.26 -1.16
C LEU A 4 28.33 -14.40 0.25
N TRP A 5 27.12 -13.89 0.47
CA TRP A 5 26.35 -14.11 1.69
C TRP A 5 25.45 -15.32 1.48
N SER A 6 25.53 -16.28 2.40
CA SER A 6 24.64 -17.43 2.44
C SER A 6 23.27 -17.06 3.00
N SER A 7 22.27 -17.90 2.73
CA SER A 7 20.94 -17.76 3.33
C SER A 7 20.97 -17.84 4.87
N PHE A 8 21.87 -18.65 5.43
CA PHE A 8 22.07 -18.75 6.87
C PHE A 8 22.61 -17.45 7.47
N GLU A 9 23.60 -16.83 6.84
CA GLU A 9 24.15 -15.55 7.29
C GLU A 9 23.12 -14.41 7.17
N ASP A 10 22.34 -14.39 6.08
CA ASP A 10 21.22 -13.45 5.95
C ASP A 10 20.19 -13.67 7.05
N GLN A 11 19.87 -14.93 7.38
CA GLN A 11 18.94 -15.26 8.47
C GLN A 11 19.47 -14.80 9.82
N ALA A 12 20.75 -15.03 10.12
CA ALA A 12 21.38 -14.55 11.33
C ALA A 12 21.36 -13.01 11.42
N LEU A 13 21.66 -12.32 10.32
CA LEU A 13 21.59 -10.86 10.23
C LEU A 13 20.18 -10.33 10.51
N ARG A 14 19.14 -10.95 9.92
CA ARG A 14 17.74 -10.57 10.14
C ARG A 14 17.31 -10.80 11.57
N ALA A 15 17.65 -11.96 12.15
CA ALA A 15 17.32 -12.28 13.53
C ALA A 15 17.96 -11.28 14.49
N ALA A 16 19.23 -10.96 14.29
CA ALA A 16 19.93 -9.95 15.07
C ALA A 16 19.28 -8.56 14.94
N ILE A 17 18.90 -8.14 13.73
CA ILE A 17 18.20 -6.86 13.50
C ILE A 17 16.78 -6.87 14.09
N ALA A 18 16.08 -8.00 14.11
CA ALA A 18 14.76 -8.10 14.71
C ALA A 18 14.78 -7.83 16.23
N VAL A 19 15.88 -8.19 16.90
CA VAL A 19 16.07 -7.96 18.33
C VAL A 19 16.74 -6.61 18.61
N LEU A 20 17.81 -6.30 17.88
CA LEU A 20 18.69 -5.16 18.16
C LEU A 20 18.37 -3.92 17.30
N GLY A 21 17.47 -4.00 16.32
CA GLY A 21 17.24 -2.91 15.37
C GLY A 21 18.45 -2.63 14.46
N GLY A 22 18.27 -1.74 13.47
CA GLY A 22 19.25 -1.48 12.40
C GLY A 22 20.36 -0.46 12.72
N CYS A 23 20.75 -0.29 13.99
CA CYS A 23 21.75 0.71 14.39
C CYS A 23 22.94 0.16 15.20
N ARG A 24 22.81 -1.01 15.83
CA ARG A 24 23.81 -1.59 16.74
C ARG A 24 24.75 -2.59 16.05
N TRP A 25 25.47 -2.12 15.02
CA TRP A 25 26.23 -2.99 14.10
C TRP A 25 27.31 -3.85 14.77
N GLU A 26 27.96 -3.36 15.82
CA GLU A 26 28.94 -4.15 16.57
C GLU A 26 28.31 -5.34 17.30
N GLN A 27 27.12 -5.15 17.89
CA GLN A 27 26.40 -6.23 18.55
C GLN A 27 25.77 -7.20 17.53
N ILE A 28 25.27 -6.66 16.41
CA ILE A 28 24.76 -7.47 15.28
C ILE A 28 25.86 -8.38 14.73
N ALA A 29 27.08 -7.86 14.54
CA ALA A 29 28.20 -8.62 14.01
C ALA A 29 28.57 -9.83 14.87
N ARG A 30 28.42 -9.73 16.21
CA ARG A 30 28.64 -10.88 17.12
C ARG A 30 27.68 -12.04 16.86
N SER A 31 26.51 -11.75 16.31
CA SER A 31 25.50 -12.76 15.93
C SER A 31 25.72 -13.32 14.52
N CYS A 32 26.64 -12.75 13.74
CA CYS A 32 26.97 -13.18 12.38
C CYS A 32 28.41 -13.72 12.34
N PRO A 33 28.61 -15.04 12.52
CA PRO A 33 29.95 -15.62 12.53
C PRO A 33 30.73 -15.22 11.27
N ARG A 34 31.98 -14.76 11.45
CA ARG A 34 32.89 -14.36 10.37
C ARG A 34 32.47 -13.10 9.57
N ARG A 35 31.52 -12.29 10.05
CA ARG A 35 31.14 -11.02 9.41
C ARG A 35 31.44 -9.83 10.33
N SER A 36 32.13 -8.83 9.78
CA SER A 36 32.37 -7.57 10.49
C SER A 36 31.11 -6.70 10.55
N ALA A 37 31.08 -5.73 11.46
CA ALA A 37 30.01 -4.73 11.55
C ALA A 37 29.80 -3.98 10.23
N LEU A 38 30.89 -3.62 9.54
CA LEU A 38 30.83 -2.97 8.23
C LEU A 38 30.20 -3.90 7.17
N ALA A 39 30.59 -5.17 7.14
CA ALA A 39 30.02 -6.14 6.21
C ALA A 39 28.51 -6.34 6.45
N CYS A 40 28.08 -6.42 7.71
CA CYS A 40 26.66 -6.52 8.09
C CYS A 40 25.87 -5.28 7.64
N LYS A 41 26.41 -4.08 7.88
CA LYS A 41 25.79 -2.81 7.45
C LYS A 41 25.66 -2.72 5.93
N GLN A 42 26.71 -3.09 5.20
CA GLN A 42 26.72 -3.11 3.74
C GLN A 42 25.69 -4.12 3.21
N ARG A 43 25.67 -5.34 3.76
CA ARG A 43 24.71 -6.37 3.36
C ARG A 43 23.28 -5.92 3.62
N TRP A 44 23.01 -5.35 4.79
CA TRP A 44 21.68 -4.83 5.11
C TRP A 44 21.25 -3.77 4.09
N LYS A 45 22.12 -2.81 3.79
CA LYS A 45 21.86 -1.79 2.75
C LYS A 45 21.51 -2.45 1.41
N MET A 46 22.28 -3.48 0.99
CA MET A 46 21.99 -4.22 -0.24
C MET A 46 20.62 -4.89 -0.21
N LEU A 47 20.25 -5.57 0.88
CA LEU A 47 18.94 -6.21 1.02
C LEU A 47 17.79 -5.20 0.95
N GLN A 48 18.01 -3.94 1.37
CA GLN A 48 17.01 -2.88 1.23
C GLN A 48 16.90 -2.32 -0.19
N THR A 49 17.99 -2.35 -0.95
CA THR A 49 18.07 -1.75 -2.29
C THR A 49 18.00 -2.75 -3.43
N GLN A 50 17.96 -4.06 -3.13
CA GLN A 50 17.98 -5.13 -4.14
C GLN A 50 16.72 -5.08 -5.01
N GLY A 51 16.85 -4.32 -6.10
CA GLY A 51 15.99 -4.30 -7.28
C GLY A 51 14.50 -4.27 -6.96
N ALA A 52 14.00 -3.14 -6.46
CA ALA A 52 12.55 -2.92 -6.39
C ALA A 52 11.94 -3.09 -7.79
N ASN A 53 11.31 -4.23 -8.03
CA ASN A 53 10.75 -4.55 -9.34
C ASN A 53 9.34 -3.93 -9.43
N LYS A 54 9.01 -3.36 -10.60
CA LYS A 54 7.68 -2.82 -10.92
C LYS A 54 6.64 -3.92 -11.23
N ARG A 55 7.02 -5.20 -11.19
CA ARG A 55 6.13 -6.32 -11.47
C ARG A 55 4.93 -6.40 -10.51
N ALA A 56 3.82 -6.96 -10.99
CA ALA A 56 2.66 -7.29 -10.18
C ALA A 56 3.03 -8.24 -9.03
N TRP A 57 2.32 -8.14 -7.91
CA TRP A 57 2.41 -9.09 -6.81
C TRP A 57 1.80 -10.43 -7.21
N ASN A 58 2.44 -11.52 -6.81
CA ASN A 58 1.88 -12.85 -6.95
C ASN A 58 1.49 -13.45 -5.60
N SER A 59 0.68 -14.51 -5.62
CA SER A 59 0.14 -15.15 -4.42
C SER A 59 1.22 -15.69 -3.48
N ARG A 60 2.39 -16.10 -4.00
CA ARG A 60 3.52 -16.55 -3.19
C ARG A 60 4.14 -15.38 -2.42
N GLU A 61 4.37 -14.26 -3.09
CA GLU A 61 4.85 -13.03 -2.45
C GLU A 61 3.87 -12.53 -1.38
N ASP A 62 2.57 -12.55 -1.68
CA ASP A 62 1.52 -12.17 -0.71
C ASP A 62 1.52 -13.10 0.50
N SER A 63 1.61 -14.42 0.29
CA SER A 63 1.67 -15.40 1.38
C SER A 63 2.87 -15.17 2.31
N VAL A 64 4.03 -14.90 1.73
CA VAL A 64 5.25 -14.58 2.48
C VAL A 64 5.08 -13.25 3.22
N LEU A 65 4.56 -12.20 2.58
CA LEU A 65 4.31 -10.91 3.20
C LEU A 65 3.35 -11.05 4.40
N MET A 66 2.24 -11.76 4.23
CA MET A 66 1.27 -12.01 5.31
C MET A 66 1.90 -12.77 6.48
N ALA A 67 2.69 -13.81 6.21
CA ALA A 67 3.38 -14.56 7.26
C ALA A 67 4.38 -13.69 8.04
N LEU A 68 5.16 -12.87 7.34
CA LEU A 68 6.12 -11.95 7.96
C LEU A 68 5.45 -10.84 8.76
N VAL A 69 4.31 -10.31 8.29
CA VAL A 69 3.53 -9.32 9.06
C VAL A 69 2.94 -9.95 10.32
N ARG A 70 2.44 -11.20 10.25
CA ARG A 70 2.02 -11.94 11.45
C ARG A 70 3.15 -12.13 12.44
N GLN A 71 4.37 -12.38 11.95
CA GLN A 71 5.55 -12.60 12.79
C GLN A 71 6.11 -11.32 13.42
N TYR A 72 6.21 -10.23 12.64
CA TYR A 72 6.94 -9.01 13.03
C TYR A 72 6.07 -7.78 13.26
N GLY A 73 4.77 -7.85 12.95
CA GLY A 73 3.82 -6.75 12.97
C GLY A 73 3.92 -5.81 11.76
N PRO A 74 2.86 -5.02 11.48
CA PRO A 74 2.76 -4.12 10.31
C PRO A 74 3.52 -2.80 10.52
N SER A 75 4.76 -2.86 11.00
CA SER A 75 5.59 -1.67 11.28
C SER A 75 7.04 -1.85 10.86
N ARG A 76 7.55 -3.09 10.88
CA ARG A 76 8.96 -3.42 10.61
C ARG A 76 9.23 -3.66 9.12
N TRP A 77 8.81 -2.73 8.27
CA TRP A 77 8.80 -2.91 6.81
C TRP A 77 10.18 -3.17 6.18
N ALA A 78 11.24 -2.56 6.70
CA ALA A 78 12.61 -2.83 6.24
C ALA A 78 13.04 -4.29 6.51
N LEU A 79 12.67 -4.81 7.68
CA LEU A 79 12.89 -6.21 8.03
C LEU A 79 12.04 -7.14 7.17
N ILE A 80 10.75 -6.88 7.07
CA ILE A 80 9.84 -7.67 6.23
C ILE A 80 10.33 -7.70 4.78
N ALA A 81 10.58 -6.53 4.19
CA ALA A 81 11.01 -6.43 2.80
C ALA A 81 12.33 -7.14 2.53
N SER A 82 13.24 -7.18 3.49
CA SER A 82 14.49 -7.89 3.28
C SER A 82 14.25 -9.36 2.93
N HIS A 83 13.16 -10.00 3.39
CA HIS A 83 12.87 -11.42 3.11
C HIS A 83 12.27 -11.64 1.71
N LEU A 84 11.80 -10.58 1.06
CA LEU A 84 11.16 -10.63 -0.25
C LEU A 84 12.15 -10.15 -1.29
N LEU A 85 12.69 -11.08 -2.07
CA LEU A 85 13.53 -10.74 -3.21
C LEU A 85 12.78 -9.79 -4.15
N HIS A 86 13.44 -8.70 -4.53
CA HIS A 86 12.93 -7.68 -5.45
C HIS A 86 11.76 -6.83 -4.96
N ARG A 87 11.44 -6.86 -3.66
CA ARG A 87 10.47 -5.94 -3.04
C ARG A 87 11.18 -5.08 -2.01
N ASN A 88 10.78 -3.82 -1.94
CA ASN A 88 11.27 -2.91 -0.91
C ASN A 88 10.22 -2.65 0.18
N ALA A 89 10.65 -1.97 1.25
CA ALA A 89 9.82 -1.65 2.40
C ALA A 89 8.55 -0.88 2.03
N LYS A 90 8.66 0.09 1.11
CA LYS A 90 7.52 0.88 0.63
C LYS A 90 6.49 0.00 -0.05
N GLN A 91 6.92 -0.86 -0.97
CA GLN A 91 6.03 -1.77 -1.69
C GLN A 91 5.33 -2.75 -0.74
N CYS A 92 6.05 -3.29 0.24
CA CYS A 92 5.47 -4.20 1.24
C CYS A 92 4.40 -3.51 2.07
N ARG A 93 4.70 -2.29 2.57
CA ARG A 93 3.74 -1.46 3.32
C ARG A 93 2.50 -1.16 2.49
N GLU A 94 2.71 -0.70 1.26
CA GLU A 94 1.62 -0.33 0.35
C GLU A 94 0.74 -1.54 0.01
N ARG A 95 1.36 -2.70 -0.27
CA ARG A 95 0.63 -3.95 -0.54
C ARG A 95 -0.21 -4.38 0.65
N TRP A 96 0.36 -4.33 1.86
CA TRP A 96 -0.35 -4.69 3.08
C TRP A 96 -1.57 -3.78 3.29
N HIS A 97 -1.36 -2.47 3.47
CA HIS A 97 -2.43 -1.55 3.85
C HIS A 97 -3.47 -1.32 2.77
N ASN A 98 -3.18 -1.60 1.49
CA ASN A 98 -4.15 -1.39 0.43
C ASN A 98 -4.89 -2.67 0.01
N GLN A 99 -4.36 -3.86 0.31
CA GLN A 99 -4.88 -5.11 -0.28
C GLN A 99 -4.85 -6.35 0.62
N LEU A 100 -3.89 -6.49 1.56
CA LEU A 100 -3.74 -7.74 2.33
C LEU A 100 -4.17 -7.64 3.79
N ASP A 101 -4.32 -6.43 4.31
CA ASP A 101 -4.81 -6.24 5.67
C ASP A 101 -6.22 -6.83 5.82
N PRO A 102 -6.45 -7.80 6.74
CA PRO A 102 -7.75 -8.44 6.90
C PRO A 102 -8.91 -7.50 7.23
N THR A 103 -8.62 -6.28 7.68
CA THR A 103 -9.66 -5.27 7.93
C THR A 103 -10.23 -4.67 6.64
N ILE A 104 -9.61 -4.92 5.49
CA ILE A 104 -10.05 -4.40 4.20
C ILE A 104 -11.20 -5.23 3.65
N ARG A 105 -12.26 -4.56 3.21
CA ARG A 105 -13.42 -5.17 2.57
C ARG A 105 -13.24 -5.23 1.06
N HIS A 106 -13.31 -6.46 0.54
CA HIS A 106 -13.26 -6.74 -0.90
C HIS A 106 -14.65 -6.85 -1.56
N THR A 107 -15.71 -6.47 -0.85
CA THR A 107 -17.08 -6.47 -1.38
C THR A 107 -17.28 -5.38 -2.44
N GLU A 108 -18.29 -5.55 -3.28
CA GLU A 108 -18.71 -4.53 -4.24
C GLU A 108 -19.04 -3.19 -3.58
N TRP A 109 -18.90 -2.11 -4.35
CA TRP A 109 -19.25 -0.76 -3.91
C TRP A 109 -20.77 -0.60 -3.92
N THR A 110 -21.32 -0.10 -2.82
CA THR A 110 -22.75 0.18 -2.73
C THR A 110 -23.06 1.59 -3.22
N GLY A 111 -24.31 1.82 -3.67
CA GLY A 111 -24.75 3.17 -4.02
C GLY A 111 -24.69 4.16 -2.86
N ALA A 112 -24.80 3.70 -1.61
CA ALA A 112 -24.63 4.54 -0.42
C ALA A 112 -23.17 4.97 -0.25
N GLU A 113 -22.22 4.05 -0.43
CA GLU A 113 -20.79 4.34 -0.44
C GLU A 113 -20.45 5.35 -1.55
N ASP A 114 -20.98 5.19 -2.77
CA ASP A 114 -20.73 6.14 -3.87
C ASP A 114 -21.27 7.54 -3.58
N ARG A 115 -22.48 7.64 -3.01
CA ARG A 115 -23.07 8.93 -2.60
C ARG A 115 -22.21 9.62 -1.54
N LEU A 116 -21.70 8.87 -0.56
CA LEU A 116 -20.81 9.41 0.47
C LEU A 116 -19.51 9.92 -0.14
N VAL A 117 -18.87 9.16 -1.03
CA VAL A 117 -17.65 9.61 -1.72
C VAL A 117 -17.90 10.87 -2.52
N LEU A 118 -19.03 10.96 -3.22
CA LEU A 118 -19.40 12.14 -4.01
C LEU A 118 -19.60 13.38 -3.13
N LEU A 119 -20.37 13.26 -2.06
CA LEU A 119 -20.62 14.35 -1.11
C LEU A 119 -19.32 14.83 -0.47
N ARG A 120 -18.53 13.92 0.10
CA ARG A 120 -17.29 14.28 0.79
C ARG A 120 -16.22 14.79 -0.17
N GLN A 121 -16.16 14.30 -1.40
CA GLN A 121 -15.24 14.85 -2.40
C GLN A 121 -15.62 16.30 -2.76
N HIS A 122 -16.91 16.64 -2.81
CA HIS A 122 -17.36 18.01 -3.02
C HIS A 122 -16.95 18.93 -1.86
N GLU A 123 -17.14 18.49 -0.61
CA GLU A 123 -16.83 19.29 0.59
C GLU A 123 -15.32 19.39 0.89
N LEU A 124 -14.61 18.27 0.81
CA LEU A 124 -13.22 18.14 1.27
C LEU A 124 -12.19 18.14 0.13
N GLY A 125 -12.63 17.97 -1.12
CA GLY A 125 -11.76 17.73 -2.25
C GLY A 125 -11.13 16.33 -2.23
N ASN A 126 -9.91 16.20 -2.75
CA ASN A 126 -9.19 14.93 -2.87
C ASN A 126 -8.52 14.47 -1.56
N LYS A 127 -9.14 14.74 -0.41
CA LYS A 127 -8.66 14.30 0.91
C LYS A 127 -9.07 12.84 1.17
N TRP A 128 -8.59 11.92 0.35
CA TRP A 128 -9.04 10.52 0.33
C TRP A 128 -8.97 9.79 1.66
N SER A 129 -7.94 10.08 2.48
CA SER A 129 -7.82 9.49 3.80
C SER A 129 -8.97 9.90 4.72
N ALA A 130 -9.34 11.20 4.74
CA ALA A 130 -10.46 11.69 5.54
C ALA A 130 -11.79 11.08 5.08
N ILE A 131 -11.97 10.90 3.77
CA ILE A 131 -13.18 10.24 3.23
C ILE A 131 -13.21 8.76 3.64
N ALA A 132 -12.06 8.06 3.57
CA ALA A 132 -11.98 6.65 3.95
C ALA A 132 -12.22 6.40 5.45
N ASP A 133 -11.91 7.36 6.32
CA ASP A 133 -12.17 7.26 7.77
C ASP A 133 -13.68 7.12 8.07
N GLU A 134 -14.56 7.62 7.20
CA GLU A 134 -16.02 7.47 7.28
C GLU A 134 -16.53 6.17 6.63
N MET A 135 -15.64 5.34 6.09
CA MET A 135 -16.00 4.16 5.28
C MET A 135 -15.34 2.89 5.82
N PRO A 136 -15.95 2.22 6.81
CA PRO A 136 -15.38 1.02 7.43
C PRO A 136 -14.96 -0.04 6.41
N GLY A 137 -13.67 -0.40 6.46
CA GLY A 137 -13.05 -1.40 5.59
C GLY A 137 -12.71 -0.92 4.16
N ARG A 138 -12.92 0.37 3.82
CA ARG A 138 -12.39 0.96 2.59
C ARG A 138 -11.12 1.73 2.90
N THR A 139 -10.13 1.61 2.02
CA THR A 139 -8.86 2.35 2.13
C THR A 139 -8.95 3.65 1.34
N ASP A 140 -8.13 4.63 1.71
CA ASP A 140 -7.96 5.89 0.96
C ASP A 140 -7.65 5.62 -0.53
N ASN A 141 -6.81 4.61 -0.79
CA ASN A 141 -6.52 4.18 -2.15
C ASN A 141 -7.75 3.58 -2.86
N ALA A 142 -8.59 2.81 -2.16
CA ALA A 142 -9.82 2.27 -2.71
C ALA A 142 -10.83 3.39 -3.06
N VAL A 143 -11.00 4.37 -2.18
CA VAL A 143 -11.86 5.55 -2.42
C VAL A 143 -11.39 6.34 -3.63
N LYS A 144 -10.09 6.71 -3.68
CA LYS A 144 -9.48 7.39 -4.82
C LYS A 144 -9.71 6.63 -6.13
N ASN A 145 -9.51 5.31 -6.11
CA ASN A 145 -9.70 4.47 -7.29
C ASN A 145 -11.16 4.43 -7.72
N ARG A 146 -12.10 4.31 -6.77
CA ARG A 146 -13.54 4.35 -7.06
C ARG A 146 -13.94 5.67 -7.69
N TRP A 147 -13.43 6.78 -7.16
CA TRP A 147 -13.63 8.10 -7.72
C TRP A 147 -13.19 8.16 -9.19
N HIS A 148 -11.95 7.80 -9.49
CA HIS A 148 -11.43 7.91 -10.86
C HIS A 148 -12.01 6.90 -11.84
N ALA A 149 -12.45 5.72 -11.37
CA ALA A 149 -12.99 4.67 -12.22
C ALA A 149 -14.48 4.87 -12.54
N SER A 150 -15.27 5.35 -11.58
CA SER A 150 -16.73 5.24 -11.65
C SER A 150 -17.49 6.50 -11.24
N ILE A 151 -16.92 7.38 -10.39
CA ILE A 151 -17.67 8.54 -9.85
C ILE A 151 -17.34 9.83 -10.59
N LYS A 152 -16.08 10.04 -10.96
CA LYS A 152 -15.65 11.28 -11.62
C LYS A 152 -16.33 11.39 -12.98
N PRO A 153 -17.03 12.51 -13.28
CA PRO A 153 -17.58 12.74 -14.60
C PRO A 153 -16.47 12.65 -15.65
N LYS A 154 -16.64 11.75 -16.63
CA LYS A 154 -15.77 11.75 -17.81
C LYS A 154 -16.12 12.99 -18.61
N ARG A 155 -15.11 13.80 -18.94
CA ARG A 155 -15.31 14.89 -19.90
C ARG A 155 -15.85 14.27 -21.19
N ALA A 156 -17.02 14.70 -21.65
CA ALA A 156 -17.54 14.28 -22.94
C ALA A 156 -16.46 14.59 -23.99
N THR A 157 -15.98 13.56 -24.69
CA THR A 157 -15.24 13.77 -25.92
C THR A 157 -16.23 14.35 -26.91
N THR A 158 -16.14 15.65 -27.14
CA THR A 158 -16.89 16.32 -28.21
C THR A 158 -16.38 15.78 -29.54
N THR A 159 -16.93 14.64 -29.99
CA THR A 159 -16.92 14.30 -31.41
C THR A 159 -17.83 15.34 -32.08
N PRO A 160 -17.33 16.16 -33.02
CA PRO A 160 -18.19 17.08 -33.76
C PRO A 160 -19.22 16.25 -34.53
N GLY A 161 -20.49 16.33 -34.14
CA GLY A 161 -21.61 15.70 -34.87
C GLY A 161 -22.38 14.59 -34.14
N THR A 162 -22.08 14.27 -32.89
CA THR A 162 -22.93 13.36 -32.09
C THR A 162 -23.43 14.07 -30.84
N THR A 163 -24.69 14.49 -30.86
CA THR A 163 -25.41 14.92 -29.65
C THR A 163 -25.61 13.70 -28.76
N VAL A 164 -24.65 13.46 -27.86
CA VAL A 164 -24.87 12.52 -26.77
C VAL A 164 -25.73 13.24 -25.74
N LEU A 165 -26.97 12.80 -25.58
CA LEU A 165 -27.87 13.29 -24.55
C LEU A 165 -27.19 13.10 -23.18
N PHE A 166 -27.26 14.11 -22.32
CA PHE A 166 -26.76 14.14 -20.94
C PHE A 166 -27.38 13.07 -19.99
N ALA A 167 -28.03 12.04 -20.54
CA ALA A 167 -28.99 11.19 -19.84
C ALA A 167 -28.41 9.96 -19.12
N ASP A 168 -27.12 9.64 -19.26
CA ASP A 168 -26.57 8.40 -18.67
C ASP A 168 -25.75 8.62 -17.38
N TRP A 169 -25.84 9.81 -16.77
CA TRP A 169 -25.22 10.09 -15.47
C TRP A 169 -26.27 10.40 -14.40
N ALA A 170 -26.90 9.35 -13.87
CA ALA A 170 -27.99 9.45 -12.89
C ALA A 170 -27.60 9.40 -11.39
N PRO A 171 -26.50 10.02 -10.91
CA PRO A 171 -26.44 10.37 -9.49
C PRO A 171 -26.37 11.86 -9.18
N LEU A 172 -26.09 12.75 -10.15
CA LEU A 172 -26.01 14.20 -9.85
C LEU A 172 -27.34 14.95 -9.95
N ALA A 173 -28.31 14.46 -10.73
CA ALA A 173 -29.61 15.11 -10.88
C ALA A 173 -30.62 14.79 -9.76
N ALA A 174 -30.35 13.76 -8.95
CA ALA A 174 -31.20 13.32 -7.85
C ALA A 174 -30.69 13.74 -6.46
N VAL A 175 -29.47 14.30 -6.38
CA VAL A 175 -28.97 14.91 -5.14
C VAL A 175 -29.45 16.35 -5.14
N ASP A 176 -30.48 16.62 -4.34
CA ASP A 176 -30.87 17.99 -4.05
C ASP A 176 -29.77 18.68 -3.25
N TRP A 177 -28.95 19.46 -3.94
CA TRP A 177 -27.86 20.24 -3.36
C TRP A 177 -28.36 21.34 -2.41
N THR A 178 -29.65 21.69 -2.47
CA THR A 178 -30.23 22.68 -1.54
C THR A 178 -30.39 22.12 -0.14
N PHE A 179 -30.43 20.79 0.03
CA PHE A 179 -30.47 20.13 1.35
C PHE A 179 -29.13 20.23 2.12
N PHE A 180 -28.01 20.46 1.42
CA PHE A 180 -26.67 20.54 2.01
C PHE A 180 -26.17 21.97 2.27
N SER A 181 -27.01 22.99 2.02
CA SER A 181 -26.66 24.40 2.27
C SER A 181 -27.06 24.91 3.66
N TYR A 182 -27.54 24.03 4.54
CA TYR A 182 -27.86 24.35 5.93
C TYR A 182 -27.32 23.26 6.86
N GLN A 183 -26.06 23.39 7.30
CA GLN A 183 -25.57 23.13 8.67
C GLN A 183 -24.14 23.66 8.79
#